data_AF-A0A2E2AE24-F1
#
_entry.id   AF-A0A2E2AE24-F1
#
_cell.length_a   1.000
_cell.length_b   1.000
_cell.length_c   1.000
_cell.angle_alpha   90.00
_cell.angle_beta   90.00
_cell.angle_gamma   90.00
#
_symmetry.space_group_name_H-M   'P 1'
#
loop_
_entity.id
_entity.type
_entity.pdbx_description
1 polymer ?
#
loop_
_entity_poly.entity_id
_entity_poly.type
_entity_poly.pdbx_seq_one_letter_code
_entity_poly.pdbx_strand_id
1 'polypeptide(L)'
;ESINRNRAAFKPVTFSPEAKSNSRIGTITVDFDETLSHYAEWSRLSVRELRKINRIGRRGRIAVNDKLRLSFAKTLPYKFDEKRQEYHKGIQEDFFNNFEISKLTIKSVKKGETLWEMCNDNYTIPLWLLSSYNSDKDIRSLSIGEPIVIPVIIPKNKNA
;
A
#
# COMPACT_ATOMS: atom_id res chain seq x y z
N GLU A 1 -20.60 -13.03 11.76
CA GLU A 1 -19.19 -13.30 11.41
C GLU A 1 -18.40 -11.99 11.42
N SER A 2 -17.30 -11.96 12.16
CA SER A 2 -16.50 -10.76 12.51
C SER A 2 -15.22 -10.62 11.67
N ILE A 3 -15.17 -11.26 10.50
CA ILE A 3 -13.96 -11.46 9.66
C ILE A 3 -13.29 -10.12 9.24
N ASN A 4 -13.98 -8.98 9.42
CA ASN A 4 -13.60 -7.68 8.89
C ASN A 4 -13.34 -6.58 9.94
N ARG A 5 -13.33 -6.87 11.25
CA ARG A 5 -13.40 -5.83 12.29
C ARG A 5 -12.13 -5.00 12.50
N ASN A 6 -10.94 -5.48 12.14
CA ASN A 6 -9.65 -4.82 12.46
C ASN A 6 -8.77 -4.58 11.21
N ARG A 7 -9.34 -3.98 10.15
CA ARG A 7 -8.64 -3.75 8.87
C ARG A 7 -7.85 -2.44 8.89
N ALA A 8 -6.57 -2.48 9.23
CA ALA A 8 -5.63 -1.48 8.71
C ALA A 8 -4.97 -2.07 7.46
N ALA A 9 -5.58 -1.86 6.28
CA ALA A 9 -4.98 -2.25 5.00
C ALA A 9 -3.73 -1.43 4.65
N PHE A 10 -3.60 -0.26 5.27
CA PHE A 10 -2.53 0.69 5.05
C PHE A 10 -1.92 1.05 6.41
N LYS A 11 -0.59 1.04 6.49
CA LYS A 11 0.10 1.41 7.73
C LYS A 11 -0.19 2.90 8.00
N PRO A 12 -0.67 3.27 9.21
CA PRO A 12 -0.82 4.68 9.55
C PRO A 12 0.53 5.38 9.39
N VAL A 13 0.53 6.58 8.80
CA VAL A 13 1.76 7.31 8.55
C VAL A 13 2.40 7.69 9.89
N THR A 14 3.55 7.10 10.17
CA THR A 14 4.41 7.52 11.28
C THR A 14 5.25 8.70 10.79
N PHE A 15 4.82 9.91 11.11
CA PHE A 15 5.67 11.07 10.99
C PHE A 15 6.69 11.01 12.13
N SER A 16 7.99 10.86 11.82
CA SER A 16 9.01 11.10 12.85
C SER A 16 9.16 12.61 13.02
N PRO A 17 8.82 13.20 14.18
CA PRO A 17 9.03 14.60 14.43
C PRO A 17 10.48 14.79 14.92
N GLU A 18 11.46 14.39 14.12
CA GLU A 18 12.86 14.65 14.45
C GLU A 18 13.25 16.06 14.00
N ALA A 19 13.02 16.98 14.94
CA ALA A 19 13.93 18.03 15.40
C ALA A 19 14.54 19.01 14.37
N LYS A 20 14.20 20.28 14.57
CA LYS A 20 15.05 21.47 14.36
C LYS A 20 15.80 21.55 13.03
N SER A 21 15.08 21.84 11.97
CA SER A 21 15.65 22.56 10.83
C SER A 21 14.52 23.28 10.10
N ASN A 22 14.81 24.47 9.56
CA ASN A 22 13.95 25.19 8.63
C ASN A 22 13.60 24.38 7.35
N SER A 23 13.93 23.09 7.27
CA SER A 23 13.51 22.20 6.20
C SER A 23 12.15 21.58 6.49
N ARG A 24 11.11 22.02 5.76
CA ARG A 24 9.78 21.37 5.71
C ARG A 24 9.82 20.02 4.96
N ILE A 25 10.89 19.23 5.09
CA ILE A 25 11.07 17.97 4.35
C ILE A 25 10.85 16.79 5.30
N GLY A 26 9.93 15.89 4.97
CA GLY A 26 9.73 14.62 5.66
C GLY A 26 10.03 13.42 4.76
N THR A 27 10.10 12.24 5.36
CA THR A 27 10.32 10.97 4.64
C THR A 27 9.09 10.08 4.80
N ILE A 28 8.60 9.54 3.69
CA ILE A 28 7.48 8.60 3.64
C ILE A 28 7.94 7.27 3.03
N THR A 29 7.21 6.20 3.34
CA THR A 29 7.43 4.89 2.75
C THR A 29 6.36 4.63 1.71
N VAL A 30 6.77 4.27 0.50
CA VAL A 30 5.88 3.94 -0.61
C VAL A 30 5.07 2.69 -0.28
N ASP A 31 3.75 2.80 -0.40
CA ASP A 31 2.79 1.72 -0.17
C ASP A 31 2.28 1.16 -1.51
N PHE A 32 1.46 0.13 -1.44
CA PHE A 32 0.91 -0.55 -2.61
C PHE A 32 0.10 0.40 -3.50
N ASP A 33 0.19 0.18 -4.80
CA ASP A 33 -0.54 0.91 -5.84
C ASP A 33 -0.25 2.43 -5.90
N GLU A 34 0.74 2.92 -5.15
CA GLU A 34 1.11 4.33 -5.15
C GLU A 34 2.11 4.71 -6.25
N THR A 35 1.97 5.93 -6.77
CA THR A 35 2.80 6.45 -7.85
C THR A 35 3.39 7.80 -7.50
N LEU A 36 4.47 8.19 -8.20
CA LEU A 36 5.04 9.54 -8.06
C LEU A 36 4.01 10.65 -8.33
N SER A 37 3.02 10.39 -9.19
CA SER A 37 1.94 11.33 -9.47
C SER A 37 1.03 11.53 -8.26
N HIS A 38 0.65 10.45 -7.57
CA HIS A 38 -0.12 10.52 -6.32
C HIS A 38 0.62 11.36 -5.27
N TYR A 39 1.91 11.06 -5.06
CA TYR A 39 2.74 11.81 -4.11
C TYR A 39 2.88 13.29 -4.48
N ALA A 40 3.04 13.59 -5.76
CA ALA A 40 3.12 14.95 -6.26
C ALA A 40 1.82 15.71 -5.97
N GLU A 41 0.68 15.10 -6.29
CA GLU A 41 -0.65 15.66 -6.03
C GLU A 41 -0.88 15.94 -4.53
N TRP A 42 -0.70 14.92 -3.68
CA TRP A 42 -0.95 15.03 -2.24
C TRP A 42 -0.04 16.04 -1.55
N SER A 43 1.22 16.16 -2.02
CA SER A 43 2.19 17.13 -1.49
C SER A 43 2.12 18.51 -2.13
N ARG A 44 1.24 18.70 -3.14
CA ARG A 44 1.14 19.89 -3.99
C ARG A 44 2.48 20.25 -4.67
N LEU A 45 3.26 19.24 -5.01
CA LEU A 45 4.47 19.34 -5.80
C LEU A 45 4.18 18.93 -7.24
N SER A 46 5.01 19.36 -8.18
CA SER A 46 5.09 18.73 -9.49
C SER A 46 5.88 17.42 -9.38
N VAL A 47 5.60 16.45 -10.27
CA VAL A 47 6.41 15.23 -10.39
C VAL A 47 7.88 15.55 -10.64
N ARG A 48 8.17 16.66 -11.35
CA ARG A 48 9.55 17.14 -11.59
C ARG A 48 10.24 17.58 -10.30
N GLU A 49 9.58 18.39 -9.47
CA GLU A 49 10.10 18.79 -8.15
C GLU A 49 10.35 17.58 -7.27
N LEU A 50 9.38 16.65 -7.22
CA LEU A 50 9.47 15.43 -6.43
C LEU A 50 10.65 14.54 -6.86
N ARG A 51 10.83 14.35 -8.16
CA ARG A 51 11.98 13.62 -8.73
C ARG A 51 13.31 14.28 -8.37
N LYS A 52 13.38 15.62 -8.43
CA LYS A 52 14.59 16.38 -8.07
C LYS A 52 14.97 16.17 -6.60
N ILE A 53 13.99 16.25 -5.68
CA ILE A 53 14.21 16.02 -4.24
C ILE A 53 14.76 14.62 -3.98
N ASN A 54 14.29 13.62 -4.72
CA ASN A 54 14.61 12.20 -4.53
C ASN A 54 15.71 11.67 -5.45
N ARG A 55 16.35 12.53 -6.26
CA ARG A 55 17.36 12.14 -7.27
C ARG A 55 16.88 11.02 -8.21
N ILE A 56 15.58 10.99 -8.51
CA ILE A 56 14.98 10.00 -9.40
C ILE A 56 15.10 10.50 -10.85
N GLY A 57 15.79 9.74 -11.70
CA GLY A 57 15.92 10.06 -13.13
C GLY A 57 14.57 10.11 -13.86
N ARG A 58 14.54 10.63 -15.09
CA ARG A 58 13.30 10.83 -15.88
C ARG A 58 12.47 9.55 -16.06
N ARG A 59 13.13 8.41 -16.27
CA ARG A 59 12.50 7.08 -16.41
C ARG A 59 12.48 6.27 -15.12
N GLY A 60 12.99 6.82 -14.02
CA GLY A 60 13.01 6.14 -12.73
C GLY A 60 11.58 5.89 -12.23
N ARG A 61 11.37 4.71 -11.67
CA ARG A 61 10.14 4.30 -11.01
C ARG A 61 10.36 4.29 -9.50
N ILE A 62 9.27 4.34 -8.75
CA ILE A 62 9.27 4.02 -7.32
C ILE A 62 8.69 2.63 -7.17
N ALA A 63 9.18 1.90 -6.17
CA ALA A 63 8.67 0.61 -5.75
C ALA A 63 8.11 0.72 -4.33
N VAL A 64 7.26 -0.23 -3.96
CA VAL A 64 6.79 -0.38 -2.58
C VAL A 64 7.99 -0.48 -1.64
N ASN A 65 7.87 0.06 -0.43
CA ASN A 65 8.90 0.21 0.59
C ASN A 65 10.04 1.19 0.26
N ASP A 66 10.05 1.82 -0.91
CA ASP A 66 10.99 2.91 -1.19
C ASP A 66 10.77 4.05 -0.19
N LYS A 67 11.87 4.67 0.25
CA LYS A 67 11.83 5.87 1.07
C LYS A 67 11.81 7.08 0.16
N LEU A 68 10.73 7.85 0.24
CA LEU A 68 10.53 9.05 -0.56
C LEU A 68 10.56 10.29 0.35
N ARG A 69 11.40 11.25 0.00
CA ARG A 69 11.48 12.56 0.65
C ARG A 69 10.46 13.50 0.02
N LEU A 70 9.63 14.13 0.85
CA LEU A 70 8.57 15.04 0.46
C LEU A 70 8.77 16.40 1.11
N SER A 71 8.47 17.46 0.37
CA SER A 71 8.42 18.82 0.91
C SER A 71 6.98 19.19 1.28
N PHE A 72 6.76 19.49 2.55
CA PHE A 72 5.53 20.05 3.11
C PHE A 72 5.56 21.59 3.10
N ALA A 73 6.28 22.19 2.15
CA ALA A 73 6.29 23.64 1.98
C ALA A 73 4.95 24.21 1.52
N LYS A 74 4.20 23.43 0.73
CA LYS A 74 2.95 23.84 0.07
C LYS A 74 1.69 23.19 0.67
N THR A 75 1.84 22.20 1.56
CA THR A 75 0.74 21.51 2.24
C THR A 75 1.14 21.12 3.66
N LEU A 76 0.16 20.94 4.53
CA LEU A 76 0.39 20.45 5.89
C LEU A 76 0.45 18.92 5.89
N PRO A 77 1.27 18.28 6.75
CA PRO A 77 1.39 16.83 6.80
C PRO A 77 0.05 16.08 6.94
N TYR A 78 -0.88 16.60 7.75
CA TYR A 78 -2.19 15.96 7.92
C TYR A 78 -3.07 16.03 6.66
N LYS A 79 -2.98 17.10 5.85
CA LYS A 79 -3.74 17.23 4.59
C LYS A 79 -3.23 16.26 3.53
N PHE A 80 -1.91 16.04 3.53
CA PHE A 80 -1.30 15.01 2.70
C PHE A 80 -1.84 13.63 3.10
N ASP A 81 -1.86 13.34 4.40
CA ASP A 81 -2.31 12.05 4.91
C ASP A 81 -3.81 11.80 4.63
N GLU A 82 -4.65 12.82 4.80
CA GLU A 82 -6.07 12.79 4.43
C GLU A 82 -6.26 12.37 2.96
N LYS A 83 -5.53 12.98 2.02
CA LYS A 83 -5.60 12.62 0.60
C LYS A 83 -5.10 11.21 0.29
N ARG A 84 -4.05 10.79 0.99
CA ARG A 84 -3.55 9.42 0.89
C ARG A 84 -4.57 8.41 1.40
N GLN A 85 -5.22 8.70 2.53
CA GLN A 85 -6.27 7.85 3.09
C GLN A 85 -7.51 7.80 2.19
N GLU A 86 -7.93 8.94 1.61
CA GLU A 86 -9.03 8.99 0.64
C GLU A 86 -8.78 8.07 -0.57
N TYR A 87 -7.57 8.14 -1.16
CA TYR A 87 -7.17 7.28 -2.27
C TYR A 87 -7.30 5.79 -1.94
N HIS A 88 -6.73 5.40 -0.79
CA HIS A 88 -6.72 4.03 -0.31
C HIS A 88 -8.10 3.52 0.11
N LYS A 89 -8.95 4.41 0.61
CA LYS A 89 -10.35 4.12 0.89
C LYS A 89 -11.11 3.85 -0.42
N GLY A 90 -10.89 4.65 -1.47
CA GLY A 90 -11.47 4.43 -2.78
C GLY A 90 -11.13 3.05 -3.36
N ILE A 91 -9.85 2.64 -3.29
CA ILE A 91 -9.41 1.29 -3.71
C ILE A 91 -10.19 0.20 -2.97
N GLN A 92 -10.36 0.33 -1.66
CA GLN A 92 -11.08 -0.66 -0.86
C GLN A 92 -12.56 -0.69 -1.19
N GLU A 93 -13.20 0.47 -1.31
CA GLU A 93 -14.62 0.59 -1.65
C GLU A 93 -14.90 -0.03 -3.02
N ASP A 94 -14.10 0.32 -4.05
CA ASP A 94 -14.22 -0.24 -5.39
C ASP A 94 -14.05 -1.76 -5.41
N PHE A 95 -13.09 -2.27 -4.63
CA PHE A 95 -12.89 -3.71 -4.48
C PHE A 95 -14.11 -4.36 -3.83
N PHE A 96 -14.56 -3.89 -2.66
CA PHE A 96 -15.66 -4.50 -1.93
C PHE A 96 -17.04 -4.25 -2.55
N ASN A 97 -17.17 -3.31 -3.48
CA ASN A 97 -18.36 -3.14 -4.31
C ASN A 97 -18.50 -4.28 -5.33
N ASN A 98 -17.40 -4.87 -5.77
CA ASN A 98 -17.40 -5.89 -6.83
C ASN A 98 -17.04 -7.29 -6.33
N PHE A 99 -16.37 -7.40 -5.19
CA PHE A 99 -15.86 -8.66 -4.65
C PHE A 99 -16.18 -8.81 -3.16
N GLU A 100 -16.20 -10.05 -2.71
CA GLU A 100 -16.26 -10.41 -1.31
C GLU A 100 -15.26 -11.51 -0.97
N ILE A 101 -14.94 -11.64 0.32
CA ILE A 101 -14.02 -12.65 0.81
C ILE A 101 -14.85 -13.87 1.21
N SER A 102 -14.75 -14.94 0.44
CA SER A 102 -15.49 -16.18 0.67
C SER A 102 -14.92 -16.97 1.85
N LYS A 103 -13.60 -17.07 1.95
CA LYS A 103 -12.91 -17.78 3.03
C LYS A 103 -11.47 -17.32 3.17
N LEU A 104 -10.86 -17.66 4.30
CA LEU A 104 -9.43 -17.52 4.53
C LEU A 104 -8.79 -18.90 4.49
N THR A 105 -7.72 -19.06 3.73
CA THR A 105 -6.91 -20.29 3.70
C THR A 105 -5.53 -20.00 4.23
N ILE A 106 -4.93 -20.96 4.94
CA ILE A 106 -3.53 -20.85 5.36
C ILE A 106 -2.72 -21.79 4.47
N LYS A 107 -1.63 -21.28 3.89
CA LYS A 107 -0.65 -22.11 3.19
C LYS A 107 0.77 -21.77 3.65
N SER A 108 1.64 -22.75 3.63
CA SER A 108 3.07 -22.53 3.80
C SER A 108 3.71 -22.12 2.48
N VAL A 109 4.56 -21.09 2.51
CA VAL A 109 5.32 -20.64 1.33
C VAL A 109 6.19 -21.76 0.80
N LYS A 110 6.02 -22.08 -0.49
CA LYS A 110 6.81 -23.11 -1.16
C LYS A 110 8.15 -22.55 -1.63
N LYS A 111 9.14 -23.43 -1.80
CA LYS A 111 10.44 -23.06 -2.37
C LYS A 111 10.25 -22.52 -3.79
N GLY A 112 10.72 -21.30 -4.03
CA GLY A 112 10.64 -20.64 -5.33
C GLY A 112 9.30 -19.97 -5.62
N GLU A 113 8.33 -20.05 -4.70
CA GLU A 113 7.04 -19.39 -4.84
C GLU A 113 7.20 -17.88 -4.68
N THR A 114 6.66 -17.14 -5.64
CA THR A 114 6.72 -15.68 -5.67
C THR A 114 5.42 -15.08 -5.17
N LEU A 115 5.51 -13.87 -4.63
CA LEU A 115 4.34 -13.08 -4.24
C LEU A 115 3.36 -12.88 -5.40
N TRP A 116 3.88 -12.80 -6.63
CA TRP A 116 3.07 -12.70 -7.83
C TRP A 116 2.24 -13.97 -8.08
N GLU A 117 2.86 -15.16 -7.98
CA GLU A 117 2.15 -16.44 -8.09
C GLU A 117 1.09 -16.57 -6.99
N MET A 118 1.42 -16.17 -5.76
CA MET A 118 0.46 -16.18 -4.65
C MET A 118 -0.76 -15.29 -4.87
N CYS A 119 -0.58 -14.13 -5.50
CA CYS A 119 -1.68 -13.23 -5.86
C CYS A 119 -2.46 -13.73 -7.08
N ASN A 120 -1.78 -14.32 -8.07
CA ASN A 120 -2.36 -14.64 -9.37
C ASN A 120 -2.96 -16.05 -9.46
N ASP A 121 -2.64 -16.95 -8.52
CA ASP A 121 -3.21 -18.28 -8.46
C ASP A 121 -4.71 -18.21 -8.08
N ASN A 122 -5.55 -18.45 -9.09
CA ASN A 122 -7.00 -18.61 -9.08
C ASN A 122 -7.89 -17.35 -8.97
N TYR A 123 -7.45 -16.20 -8.43
CA TYR A 123 -8.39 -15.06 -8.25
C TYR A 123 -7.80 -13.62 -8.33
N THR A 124 -6.53 -13.41 -8.73
CA THR A 124 -5.87 -12.07 -8.78
C THR A 124 -6.13 -11.24 -7.52
N ILE A 125 -5.64 -11.72 -6.38
CA ILE A 125 -5.78 -11.07 -5.07
C ILE A 125 -4.95 -9.78 -5.06
N PRO A 126 -5.54 -8.61 -4.74
CA PRO A 126 -4.78 -7.38 -4.60
C PRO A 126 -3.71 -7.49 -3.51
N LEU A 127 -2.54 -6.91 -3.77
CA LEU A 127 -1.41 -7.06 -2.86
C LEU A 127 -1.65 -6.40 -1.49
N TRP A 128 -2.33 -5.26 -1.46
CA TRP A 128 -2.77 -4.61 -0.21
C TRP A 128 -3.68 -5.54 0.61
N LEU A 129 -4.54 -6.34 -0.04
CA LEU A 129 -5.47 -7.24 0.64
C LEU A 129 -4.69 -8.39 1.27
N LEU A 130 -3.77 -8.99 0.54
CA LEU A 130 -2.88 -10.03 1.06
C LEU A 130 -2.03 -9.49 2.23
N SER A 131 -1.48 -8.28 2.11
CA SER A 131 -0.72 -7.63 3.18
C SER A 131 -1.57 -7.39 4.42
N SER A 132 -2.84 -6.99 4.26
CA SER A 132 -3.73 -6.71 5.39
C SER A 132 -3.97 -7.92 6.29
N TYR A 133 -4.02 -9.13 5.70
CA TYR A 133 -4.22 -10.40 6.41
C TYR A 133 -2.92 -11.00 6.98
N ASN A 134 -1.78 -10.39 6.69
CA ASN A 134 -0.46 -10.82 7.14
C ASN A 134 0.34 -9.61 7.66
N SER A 135 -0.33 -8.72 8.41
CA SER A 135 0.23 -7.44 8.86
C SER A 135 1.41 -7.58 9.84
N ASP A 136 1.56 -8.77 10.42
CA ASP A 136 2.65 -9.20 11.28
C ASP A 136 3.92 -9.60 10.50
N LYS A 137 3.84 -9.72 9.17
CA LYS A 137 4.90 -10.23 8.30
C LYS A 137 5.31 -9.21 7.24
N ASP A 138 6.54 -9.31 6.77
CA ASP A 138 6.93 -8.68 5.50
C ASP A 138 6.61 -9.65 4.36
N ILE A 139 5.47 -9.45 3.71
CA ILE A 139 5.00 -10.30 2.60
C ILE A 139 5.94 -10.32 1.38
N ARG A 140 6.95 -9.45 1.32
CA ARG A 140 7.97 -9.48 0.27
C ARG A 140 9.22 -10.27 0.64
N SER A 141 9.39 -10.63 1.90
CA SER A 141 10.57 -11.32 2.43
C SER A 141 10.16 -12.58 3.21
N LEU A 142 9.31 -13.39 2.58
CA LEU A 142 8.75 -14.58 3.19
C LEU A 142 9.75 -15.73 3.19
N SER A 143 9.81 -16.44 4.30
CA SER A 143 10.66 -17.63 4.45
C SER A 143 9.95 -18.87 3.92
N ILE A 144 10.71 -19.82 3.36
CA ILE A 144 10.16 -21.12 2.97
C ILE A 144 9.53 -21.79 4.20
N GLY A 145 8.31 -22.30 4.06
CA GLY A 145 7.56 -22.93 5.14
C GLY A 145 6.73 -21.95 5.98
N GLU A 146 6.93 -20.65 5.84
CA GLU A 146 6.22 -19.64 6.61
C GLU A 146 4.71 -19.67 6.30
N PRO A 147 3.84 -19.70 7.34
CA PRO A 147 2.39 -19.76 7.13
C PRO A 147 1.85 -18.38 6.73
N ILE A 148 1.08 -18.35 5.65
CA ILE A 148 0.45 -17.13 5.14
C ILE A 148 -1.05 -17.33 5.01
N VAL A 149 -1.79 -16.31 5.44
CA VAL A 149 -3.22 -16.22 5.29
C VAL A 149 -3.54 -15.66 3.90
N ILE A 150 -4.24 -16.44 3.09
CA ILE A 150 -4.67 -16.08 1.74
C ILE A 150 -6.19 -15.89 1.74
N PRO A 151 -6.68 -14.68 1.46
CA PRO A 151 -8.09 -14.44 1.29
C PRO A 151 -8.56 -14.96 -0.08
N VAL A 152 -9.52 -15.88 -0.07
CA VAL A 152 -10.19 -16.33 -1.30
C VAL A 152 -11.31 -15.35 -1.61
N ILE A 153 -11.21 -14.70 -2.77
CA ILE A 153 -12.14 -13.66 -3.20
C ILE A 153 -13.10 -14.22 -4.26
N ILE A 154 -14.36 -13.83 -4.21
CA ILE A 154 -15.36 -14.17 -5.22
C ILE A 154 -16.06 -12.89 -5.70
N PRO A 155 -16.45 -12.81 -6.99
CA PRO A 155 -17.28 -11.71 -7.47
C PRO A 155 -18.60 -11.68 -6.71
N LYS A 156 -19.03 -10.49 -6.29
CA LYS A 156 -20.39 -10.31 -5.78
C LYS A 156 -21.37 -10.55 -6.93
N ASN A 157 -22.35 -11.42 -6.69
CA ASN A 157 -23.42 -11.62 -7.66
C ASN A 157 -24.23 -10.32 -7.76
N LYS A 158 -24.17 -9.62 -8.91
CA LYS A 158 -24.96 -8.40 -9.17
C LYS A 158 -26.41 -8.72 -9.59
N ASN A 159 -27.01 -9.75 -8.99
CA ASN A 159 -28.40 -10.14 -9.21
C ASN A 159 -29.14 -10.23 -7.87
N ALA A 160 -29.68 -9.09 -7.44
CA ALA A 160 -30.87 -8.96 -6.60
C ALA A 160 -31.50 -7.59 -6.86
#